data_AF-A0A2S2Q8D4-F1
#
_entry.id   AF-A0A2S2Q8D4-F1
#
_cell.length_a   1.000
_cell.length_b   1.000
_cell.length_c   1.000
_cell.angle_alpha   90.00
_cell.angle_beta   90.00
_cell.angle_gamma   90.00
#
_symmetry.space_group_name_H-M   'P 1'
#
loop_
_entity.id
_entity.type
_entity.pdbx_description
1 polymer ?
#
loop_
_entity_poly.entity_id
_entity_poly.type
_entity_poly.pdbx_seq_one_letter_code
_entity_poly.pdbx_strand_id
1 'polypeptide(L)'
;PGRIIAKWDFSKYPVSCFSFALLEQMLFDPLFNIADLNSVLYKRARGLDRVRLYRLQLYYIKDFIFSCRYADRLKEPLDTMEAHIILKPDLFSIQNMLDVKSGELGKKLQSLIISCNKHIVNCQLCRARGFVCEMCNKNEVLFPWDFGTVTRCVDCGSCYHKKCYHSRGVPACPRCPRIVAMFNRTNNQNDRQDSVVQS
;
A
#
# COMPACT_ATOMS: atom_id res chain seq x y z
N PRO A 1 3.63 22.71 -11.61
CA PRO A 1 3.38 21.25 -11.62
C PRO A 1 4.15 20.48 -12.71
N GLY A 2 3.99 20.82 -14.00
CA GLY A 2 4.60 20.04 -15.09
C GLY A 2 6.12 19.85 -15.00
N ARG A 3 6.88 20.89 -14.63
CA ARG A 3 8.34 20.79 -14.41
C ARG A 3 8.74 19.91 -13.23
N ILE A 4 7.96 19.93 -12.15
CA ILE A 4 8.16 19.07 -10.98
C ILE A 4 8.01 17.60 -11.42
N ILE A 5 6.96 17.28 -12.18
CA ILE A 5 6.66 15.91 -12.60
C ILE A 5 7.64 15.42 -13.67
N ALA A 6 8.05 16.29 -14.60
CA ALA A 6 8.97 15.90 -15.67
C ALA A 6 10.43 15.78 -15.21
N LYS A 7 10.88 16.71 -14.35
CA LYS A 7 12.31 16.91 -14.06
C LYS A 7 12.65 16.97 -12.58
N TRP A 8 11.68 16.84 -11.68
CA TRP A 8 11.85 17.07 -10.24
C TRP A 8 12.40 18.48 -9.92
N ASP A 9 12.01 19.46 -10.72
CA ASP A 9 12.46 20.84 -10.62
C ASP A 9 11.40 21.71 -9.94
N PHE A 10 11.81 22.37 -8.85
CA PHE A 10 10.96 23.22 -8.00
C PHE A 10 11.42 24.68 -8.02
N SER A 11 12.22 25.07 -9.01
CA SER A 11 12.58 26.47 -9.23
C SER A 11 11.32 27.29 -9.50
N LYS A 12 11.29 28.53 -9.02
CA LYS A 12 10.17 29.45 -9.28
C LYS A 12 10.32 30.04 -10.67
N TYR A 13 9.21 30.16 -11.39
CA TYR A 13 9.15 30.73 -12.73
C TYR A 13 8.04 31.78 -12.80
N PRO A 14 8.22 32.84 -13.60
CA PRO A 14 7.17 33.81 -13.83
C PRO A 14 5.98 33.13 -14.52
N VAL A 15 4.78 33.43 -14.04
CA VAL A 15 3.51 32.95 -14.56
C VAL A 15 2.51 34.09 -14.58
N SER A 16 1.42 33.97 -15.36
CA SER A 16 0.32 34.93 -15.30
C SER A 16 -0.34 34.93 -13.92
N CYS A 17 -0.97 36.05 -13.53
CA CYS A 17 -1.70 36.16 -12.26
C CYS A 17 -2.78 35.07 -12.11
N PHE A 18 -3.48 34.74 -13.19
CA PHE A 18 -4.44 33.64 -13.22
C PHE A 18 -3.79 32.30 -12.87
N SER A 19 -2.68 31.97 -13.53
CA SER A 19 -1.95 30.72 -13.26
C SER A 19 -1.42 30.68 -11.83
N PHE A 20 -0.95 31.81 -11.30
CA PHE A 20 -0.50 31.91 -9.91
C PHE A 20 -1.63 31.58 -8.93
N ALA A 21 -2.77 32.26 -9.04
CA ALA A 21 -3.93 32.02 -8.18
C ALA A 21 -4.43 30.57 -8.27
N LEU A 22 -4.47 30.02 -9.49
CA LEU A 22 -4.85 28.63 -9.71
C LEU A 22 -3.88 27.63 -9.04
N LEU A 23 -2.57 27.91 -9.08
CA LEU A 23 -1.56 27.08 -8.42
C LEU A 23 -1.65 27.12 -6.89
N GLU A 24 -2.01 28.27 -6.32
CA GLU A 24 -2.26 28.40 -4.87
C GLU A 24 -3.50 27.61 -4.45
N GLN A 25 -4.58 27.67 -5.23
CA GLN A 25 -5.82 26.94 -4.94
C GLN A 25 -5.60 25.42 -4.94
N MET A 26 -4.86 24.89 -5.92
CA MET A 26 -4.65 23.44 -6.05
C MET A 26 -3.48 22.90 -5.19
N LEU A 27 -2.84 23.73 -4.36
CA LEU A 27 -1.56 23.40 -3.72
C LEU A 27 -1.64 22.11 -2.89
N PHE A 28 -2.73 21.96 -2.14
CA PHE A 28 -2.99 20.81 -1.26
C PHE A 28 -3.82 19.72 -1.92
N ASP A 29 -4.39 19.96 -3.10
CA ASP A 29 -5.26 19.01 -3.77
C ASP A 29 -4.46 17.82 -4.33
N PRO A 30 -4.82 16.57 -3.98
CA PRO A 30 -4.13 15.38 -4.45
C PRO A 30 -4.55 15.04 -5.89
N LEU A 31 -3.99 15.76 -6.87
CA LEU A 31 -4.38 15.66 -8.28
C LEU A 31 -3.42 14.84 -9.14
N PHE A 32 -2.18 14.63 -8.70
CA PHE A 32 -1.12 14.11 -9.58
C PHE A 32 -0.78 12.66 -9.27
N ASN A 33 -1.27 11.73 -10.11
CA ASN A 33 -0.82 10.33 -10.04
C ASN A 33 0.53 10.20 -10.76
N ILE A 34 1.62 10.06 -10.01
CA ILE A 34 2.98 10.03 -10.57
C ILE A 34 3.24 8.75 -11.37
N ALA A 35 2.65 7.62 -10.99
CA ALA A 35 2.81 6.37 -11.74
C ALA A 35 2.25 6.50 -13.17
N ASP A 36 1.09 7.14 -13.31
CA ASP A 36 0.41 7.33 -14.59
C ASP A 36 1.08 8.46 -15.41
N LEU A 37 1.52 9.54 -14.75
CA LEU A 37 2.07 10.71 -15.43
C LEU A 37 3.55 10.53 -15.83
N ASN A 38 4.39 9.98 -14.94
CA ASN A 38 5.82 9.78 -15.19
C ASN A 38 6.44 8.80 -14.18
N SER A 39 6.23 7.49 -14.36
CA SER A 39 6.79 6.45 -13.48
C SER A 39 8.32 6.45 -13.39
N VAL A 40 9.02 6.96 -14.41
CA VAL A 40 10.50 7.08 -14.42
C VAL A 40 10.99 8.04 -13.33
N LEU A 41 10.14 8.98 -12.89
CA LEU A 41 10.47 9.95 -11.87
C LEU A 41 10.89 9.28 -10.55
N TYR A 42 10.26 8.17 -10.16
CA TYR A 42 10.65 7.43 -8.96
C TYR A 42 12.12 6.98 -9.00
N LYS A 43 12.60 6.54 -10.17
CA LYS A 43 14.00 6.12 -10.34
C LYS A 43 14.98 7.31 -10.23
N ARG A 44 14.55 8.52 -10.61
CA ARG A 44 15.38 9.74 -10.61
C ARG A 44 15.39 10.43 -9.25
N ALA A 45 14.24 10.50 -8.59
CA ALA A 45 14.05 11.17 -7.31
C ALA A 45 13.97 10.15 -6.16
N ARG A 46 15.13 9.78 -5.60
CA ARG A 46 15.22 8.75 -4.54
C ARG A 46 14.34 9.05 -3.31
N GLY A 47 14.19 10.32 -2.93
CA GLY A 47 13.32 10.72 -1.82
C GLY A 47 11.85 10.41 -2.09
N LEU A 48 11.41 10.61 -3.34
CA LEU A 48 10.05 10.33 -3.78
C LEU A 48 9.76 8.83 -3.78
N ASP A 49 10.66 8.03 -4.34
CA ASP A 49 10.52 6.56 -4.33
C ASP A 49 10.46 6.01 -2.91
N ARG A 50 11.31 6.51 -2.01
CA ARG A 50 11.29 6.14 -0.60
C ARG A 50 9.95 6.48 0.06
N VAL A 51 9.43 7.69 -0.15
CA VAL A 51 8.13 8.10 0.39
C VAL A 51 7.00 7.26 -0.18
N ARG A 52 7.03 6.96 -1.48
CA ARG A 52 6.07 6.06 -2.12
C ARG A 52 6.07 4.68 -1.46
N LEU A 53 7.25 4.11 -1.18
CA LEU A 53 7.38 2.84 -0.45
C LEU A 53 6.79 2.95 0.96
N TYR A 54 7.11 4.00 1.72
CA TYR A 54 6.53 4.22 3.04
C TYR A 54 5.01 4.31 3.03
N ARG A 55 4.43 5.05 2.07
CA ARG A 55 2.98 5.13 1.87
C ARG A 55 2.37 3.76 1.57
N LEU A 56 3.03 2.96 0.74
CA LEU A 56 2.61 1.58 0.46
C LEU A 56 2.73 0.66 1.68
N GLN A 57 3.73 0.84 2.55
CA GLN A 57 3.81 0.11 3.82
C GLN A 57 2.62 0.48 4.73
N LEU A 58 2.34 1.77 4.88
CA LEU A 58 1.21 2.26 5.67
C LEU A 58 -0.13 1.75 5.13
N TYR A 59 -0.29 1.67 3.80
CA TYR A 59 -1.48 1.08 3.18
C TYR A 59 -1.80 -0.32 3.72
N TYR A 60 -0.79 -1.16 3.95
CA TYR A 60 -1.00 -2.49 4.53
C TYR A 60 -1.05 -2.49 6.06
N ILE A 61 -0.21 -1.66 6.71
CA ILE A 61 -0.15 -1.55 8.17
C ILE A 61 -1.48 -1.06 8.75
N LYS A 62 -2.18 -0.15 8.05
CA LYS A 62 -3.43 0.45 8.53
C LYS A 62 -4.46 -0.62 8.96
N ASP A 63 -4.58 -1.70 8.19
CA ASP A 63 -5.59 -2.74 8.46
C ASP A 63 -5.28 -3.50 9.75
N PHE A 64 -4.00 -3.66 10.07
CA PHE A 64 -3.55 -4.28 11.33
C PHE A 64 -3.80 -3.37 12.52
N ILE A 65 -3.56 -2.06 12.38
CA ILE A 65 -3.73 -1.09 13.46
C ILE A 65 -5.21 -0.83 13.73
N PHE A 66 -6.02 -0.56 12.70
CA PHE A 66 -7.44 -0.27 12.87
C PHE A 66 -8.23 -1.46 13.41
N SER A 67 -7.88 -2.68 13.03
CA SER A 67 -8.52 -3.90 13.54
C SER A 67 -8.01 -4.35 14.92
N CYS A 68 -6.97 -3.70 15.46
CA CYS A 68 -6.40 -4.05 16.76
C CYS A 68 -7.02 -3.19 17.88
N ARG A 69 -7.54 -3.86 18.92
CA ARG A 69 -8.09 -3.20 20.12
C ARG A 69 -7.04 -2.64 21.08
N TYR A 70 -5.75 -2.94 20.86
CA TYR A 70 -4.65 -2.48 21.71
C TYR A 70 -3.84 -1.36 21.05
N ALA A 71 -4.24 -0.92 19.86
CA ALA A 71 -3.49 0.03 19.04
C ALA A 71 -4.09 1.43 19.03
N ASP A 72 -4.95 1.79 20.00
CA ASP A 72 -5.73 3.04 19.94
C ASP A 72 -4.86 4.29 19.82
N ARG A 73 -3.71 4.32 20.51
CA ARG A 73 -2.72 5.41 20.40
C ARG A 73 -2.09 5.57 19.02
N LEU A 74 -2.17 4.54 18.18
CA LEU A 74 -1.65 4.54 16.81
C LEU A 74 -2.73 4.78 15.76
N LYS A 75 -4.02 4.72 16.14
CA LYS A 75 -5.14 5.01 15.24
C LYS A 75 -5.26 6.50 14.95
N GLU A 76 -5.20 7.35 15.97
CA GLU A 76 -5.34 8.80 15.83
C GLU A 76 -4.33 9.42 14.83
N PRO A 77 -3.02 9.10 14.85
CA PRO A 77 -2.08 9.62 13.84
C PRO A 77 -2.36 9.14 12.41
N LEU A 78 -2.98 7.97 12.26
CA LEU A 78 -3.38 7.43 10.95
C LEU A 78 -4.68 8.06 10.46
N ASP A 79 -5.65 8.31 11.36
CA ASP A 79 -6.94 8.94 11.05
C ASP A 79 -6.82 10.44 10.74
N THR A 80 -5.92 11.13 11.44
CA THR A 80 -5.68 12.58 11.23
C THR A 80 -4.96 12.86 9.91
N MET A 81 -4.32 11.84 9.33
CA MET A 81 -3.60 11.98 8.08
C MET A 81 -4.56 12.01 6.89
N GLU A 82 -4.26 12.83 5.88
CA GLU A 82 -5.05 12.87 4.66
C GLU A 82 -5.17 11.48 4.03
N ALA A 83 -6.40 11.07 3.73
CA ALA A 83 -6.70 9.71 3.32
C ALA A 83 -5.92 9.26 2.07
N HIS A 84 -5.63 10.16 1.12
CA HIS A 84 -4.84 9.80 -0.07
C HIS A 84 -3.40 9.42 0.27
N ILE A 85 -2.80 9.97 1.34
CA ILE A 85 -1.43 9.64 1.75
C ILE A 85 -1.32 8.14 2.01
N ILE A 86 -2.33 7.56 2.66
CA ILE A 86 -2.34 6.13 3.00
C ILE A 86 -3.00 5.29 1.89
N LEU A 87 -4.16 5.71 1.38
CA LEU A 87 -4.98 4.89 0.49
C LEU A 87 -4.53 4.89 -0.98
N LYS A 88 -3.83 5.94 -1.42
CA LYS A 88 -3.40 6.11 -2.82
C LYS A 88 -1.91 6.49 -2.90
N PRO A 89 -0.97 5.55 -2.71
CA PRO A 89 0.46 5.83 -2.59
C PRO A 89 1.11 6.60 -3.75
N ASP A 90 0.52 6.49 -4.94
CA ASP A 90 0.99 7.14 -6.17
C ASP A 90 0.36 8.51 -6.45
N LEU A 91 -0.66 8.92 -5.67
CA LEU A 91 -1.36 10.20 -5.82
C LEU A 91 -0.73 11.28 -4.92
N PHE A 92 -0.31 12.40 -5.47
CA PHE A 92 0.37 13.47 -4.74
C PHE A 92 -0.25 14.84 -5.02
N SER A 93 -0.27 15.71 -4.01
CA SER A 93 -0.44 17.16 -4.18
C SER A 93 0.90 17.85 -4.45
N ILE A 94 0.87 19.12 -4.84
CA ILE A 94 2.09 19.93 -5.00
C ILE A 94 2.78 20.07 -3.64
N GLN A 95 2.01 20.31 -2.57
CA GLN A 95 2.54 20.39 -1.22
C GLN A 95 3.24 19.10 -0.81
N ASN A 96 2.63 17.93 -1.05
CA ASN A 96 3.28 16.66 -0.70
C ASN A 96 4.62 16.51 -1.43
N MET A 97 4.73 16.90 -2.70
CA MET A 97 6.00 16.85 -3.45
C MET A 97 7.05 17.82 -2.88
N LEU A 98 6.63 18.98 -2.37
CA LEU A 98 7.51 19.91 -1.64
C LEU A 98 8.00 19.29 -0.32
N ASP A 99 7.12 18.63 0.43
CA ASP A 99 7.47 17.97 1.70
C ASP A 99 8.37 16.75 1.50
N VAL A 100 8.23 16.06 0.35
CA VAL A 100 9.17 15.03 -0.08
C VAL A 100 10.55 15.64 -0.34
N LYS A 101 10.61 16.80 -1.00
CA LYS A 101 11.87 17.50 -1.28
C LYS A 101 12.54 18.00 -0.01
N SER A 102 11.78 18.54 0.95
CA SER A 102 12.31 18.95 2.25
C SER A 102 12.72 17.76 3.12
N GLY A 103 12.16 16.58 2.85
CA GLY A 103 12.38 15.35 3.61
C GLY A 103 11.50 15.23 4.85
N GLU A 104 10.64 16.22 5.11
CA GLU A 104 9.73 16.24 6.25
C GLU A 104 8.71 15.09 6.19
N LEU A 105 8.06 14.92 5.04
CA LEU A 105 7.09 13.84 4.84
C LEU A 105 7.75 12.46 5.00
N GLY A 106 8.96 12.29 4.47
CA GLY A 106 9.72 11.06 4.63
C GLY A 106 9.98 10.69 6.10
N LYS A 107 10.43 11.66 6.91
CA LYS A 107 10.68 11.45 8.34
C LYS A 107 9.40 11.14 9.11
N LYS A 108 8.31 11.87 8.83
CA LYS A 108 6.99 11.68 9.46
C LYS A 108 6.42 10.29 9.19
N LEU A 109 6.47 9.83 7.95
CA LEU A 109 5.97 8.50 7.60
C LEU A 109 6.87 7.40 8.20
N GLN A 110 8.19 7.58 8.17
CA GLN A 110 9.13 6.62 8.73
C GLN A 110 8.93 6.41 10.24
N SER A 111 8.80 7.49 11.02
CA SER A 111 8.58 7.39 12.46
C SER A 111 7.27 6.68 12.81
N LEU A 112 6.21 6.95 12.04
CA LEU A 112 4.92 6.29 12.19
C LEU A 112 5.02 4.79 11.87
N ILE A 113 5.66 4.42 10.76
CA ILE A 113 5.87 3.01 10.37
C ILE A 113 6.65 2.26 11.45
N ILE A 114 7.72 2.84 12.00
CA ILE A 114 8.51 2.22 13.07
C ILE A 114 7.63 1.96 14.30
N SER A 115 6.81 2.94 14.69
CA SER A 115 5.91 2.83 15.83
C SER A 115 4.85 1.75 15.63
N CYS A 116 4.22 1.72 14.45
CA CYS A 116 3.24 0.70 14.09
C CYS A 116 3.86 -0.69 14.01
N ASN A 117 5.02 -0.84 13.39
CA ASN A 117 5.71 -2.13 13.31
C ASN A 117 6.11 -2.65 14.68
N LYS A 118 6.61 -1.77 15.56
CA LYS A 118 6.92 -2.14 16.95
C LYS A 118 5.68 -2.67 17.66
N HIS A 119 4.51 -2.06 17.46
CA HIS A 119 3.27 -2.59 18.02
C HIS A 119 2.91 -3.95 17.41
N ILE A 120 2.91 -4.07 16.09
CA ILE A 120 2.48 -5.28 15.37
C ILE A 120 3.32 -6.50 15.75
N VAL A 121 4.64 -6.33 15.86
CA VAL A 121 5.56 -7.43 16.23
C VAL A 121 5.40 -7.85 17.69
N ASN A 122 4.99 -6.94 18.58
CA ASN A 122 4.82 -7.24 20.00
C ASN A 122 3.37 -7.59 20.40
N CYS A 123 2.39 -7.33 19.53
CA CYS A 123 0.98 -7.59 19.80
C CYS A 123 0.54 -8.96 19.25
N GLN A 124 0.11 -9.86 20.13
CA GLN A 124 -0.36 -11.19 19.74
C GLN A 124 -1.55 -11.15 18.76
N LEU A 125 -2.48 -10.20 18.93
CA LEU A 125 -3.62 -10.05 18.01
C LEU A 125 -3.18 -9.64 16.60
N CYS A 126 -2.21 -8.72 16.48
CA CYS A 126 -1.67 -8.33 15.18
C CYS A 126 -0.87 -9.48 14.54
N ARG A 127 -0.06 -10.20 15.34
CA ARG A 127 0.70 -11.37 14.84
C ARG A 127 -0.21 -12.48 14.34
N ALA A 128 -1.33 -12.74 15.02
CA ALA A 128 -2.30 -13.74 14.61
C ALA A 128 -2.95 -13.43 13.25
N ARG A 129 -2.97 -12.16 12.83
CA ARG A 129 -3.42 -11.71 11.50
C ARG A 129 -2.33 -11.70 10.45
N GLY A 130 -1.07 -11.96 10.84
CA GLY A 130 0.02 -12.11 9.91
C GLY A 130 -0.12 -13.38 9.08
N PHE A 131 0.73 -13.53 8.08
CA PHE A 131 0.65 -14.65 7.13
C PHE A 131 1.70 -15.70 7.45
N VAL A 132 1.45 -16.95 7.06
CA VAL A 132 2.46 -18.02 7.09
C VAL A 132 2.66 -18.51 5.68
N CYS A 133 3.92 -18.73 5.30
CA CYS A 133 4.24 -19.20 3.96
C CYS A 133 3.91 -20.69 3.82
N GLU A 134 2.82 -21.01 3.11
CA GLU A 134 2.38 -22.40 2.85
C GLU A 134 3.41 -23.25 2.06
N MET A 135 4.42 -22.62 1.47
CA MET A 135 5.41 -23.27 0.62
C MET A 135 6.66 -23.72 1.40
N CYS A 136 6.79 -23.35 2.66
CA CYS A 136 7.92 -23.76 3.50
C CYS A 136 7.45 -24.19 4.88
N ASN A 137 8.25 -25.02 5.55
CA ASN A 137 7.96 -25.48 6.91
C ASN A 137 8.44 -24.51 7.99
N LYS A 138 8.64 -23.22 7.65
CA LYS A 138 9.04 -22.19 8.61
C LYS A 138 7.78 -21.54 9.17
N ASN A 139 7.55 -21.67 10.48
CA ASN A 139 6.46 -21.00 11.21
C ASN A 139 6.77 -19.51 11.49
N GLU A 140 7.42 -18.84 10.55
CA GLU A 140 7.69 -17.42 10.63
C GLU A 140 6.47 -16.65 10.13
N VAL A 141 6.09 -15.61 10.88
CA VAL A 141 4.99 -14.72 10.52
C VAL A 141 5.48 -13.70 9.51
N LEU A 142 4.82 -13.64 8.36
CA LEU A 142 5.09 -12.71 7.27
C LEU A 142 4.15 -11.52 7.33
N PHE A 143 4.71 -10.35 7.05
CA PHE A 143 3.95 -9.13 6.91
C PHE A 143 3.97 -8.60 5.47
N PRO A 144 2.83 -8.12 4.93
CA PRO A 144 2.74 -7.66 3.54
C PRO A 144 3.67 -6.51 3.16
N TRP A 145 4.09 -5.69 4.14
CA TRP A 145 4.93 -4.51 3.91
C TRP A 145 6.45 -4.81 3.93
N ASP A 146 6.85 -6.06 4.17
CA ASP A 146 8.24 -6.51 4.11
C ASP A 146 8.64 -6.87 2.67
N PHE A 147 8.59 -5.86 1.79
CA PHE A 147 8.78 -6.01 0.34
C PHE A 147 10.13 -6.65 -0.04
N GLY A 148 11.13 -6.67 0.84
CA GLY A 148 12.43 -7.29 0.58
C GLY A 148 12.39 -8.82 0.60
N THR A 149 11.55 -9.41 1.45
CA THR A 149 11.53 -10.85 1.73
C THR A 149 10.20 -11.51 1.38
N VAL A 150 9.13 -10.74 1.29
CA VAL A 150 7.76 -11.21 1.08
C VAL A 150 7.25 -10.84 -0.32
N THR A 151 6.52 -11.77 -0.93
CA THR A 151 5.68 -11.56 -2.12
C THR A 151 4.23 -11.80 -1.72
N ARG A 152 3.35 -10.85 -2.05
CA ARG A 152 1.90 -10.96 -1.86
C ARG A 152 1.22 -11.26 -3.20
N CYS A 153 0.34 -12.25 -3.22
CA CYS A 153 -0.52 -12.53 -4.37
C CYS A 153 -1.53 -11.39 -4.56
N VAL A 154 -1.68 -10.91 -5.79
CA VAL A 154 -2.60 -9.82 -6.14
C VAL A 154 -4.07 -10.24 -6.07
N ASP A 155 -4.37 -11.51 -6.37
CA ASP A 155 -5.76 -12.00 -6.45
C ASP A 155 -6.31 -12.37 -5.07
N CYS A 156 -5.58 -13.20 -4.30
CA CYS A 156 -6.07 -13.70 -3.01
C CYS A 156 -5.45 -13.01 -1.79
N GLY A 157 -4.47 -12.13 -1.98
CA GLY A 157 -3.80 -11.42 -0.90
C GLY A 157 -2.89 -12.27 0.01
N SER A 158 -2.66 -13.55 -0.30
CA SER A 158 -1.78 -14.41 0.49
C SER A 158 -0.32 -14.04 0.33
N CYS A 159 0.45 -14.15 1.41
CA CYS A 159 1.86 -13.78 1.44
C CYS A 159 2.77 -15.01 1.50
N TYR A 160 3.86 -14.96 0.75
CA TYR A 160 4.86 -16.01 0.64
C TYR A 160 6.26 -15.41 0.72
N HIS A 161 7.25 -16.18 1.15
CA HIS A 161 8.64 -15.76 0.98
C HIS A 161 8.97 -15.62 -0.51
N LYS A 162 9.64 -14.54 -0.90
CA LYS A 162 10.14 -14.30 -2.26
C LYS A 162 10.93 -15.50 -2.79
N LYS A 163 11.82 -16.04 -1.96
CA LYS A 163 12.61 -17.23 -2.32
C LYS A 163 11.71 -18.42 -2.63
N CYS A 164 10.76 -18.74 -1.76
CA CYS A 164 9.85 -19.88 -1.95
C CYS A 164 8.93 -19.72 -3.18
N TYR A 165 8.50 -18.48 -3.48
CA TYR A 165 7.63 -18.19 -4.62
C TYR A 165 8.38 -18.34 -5.95
N HIS A 166 9.60 -17.79 -6.06
CA HIS A 166 10.36 -17.81 -7.31
C HIS A 166 11.18 -19.09 -7.51
N SER A 167 11.78 -19.67 -6.46
CA SER A 167 12.70 -20.81 -6.59
C SER A 167 12.02 -22.10 -7.02
N ARG A 168 10.72 -22.22 -6.77
CA ARG A 168 9.94 -23.42 -7.11
C ARG A 168 9.29 -23.33 -8.49
N GLY A 169 9.58 -22.28 -9.27
CA GLY A 169 9.03 -22.10 -10.61
C GLY A 169 7.50 -22.09 -10.64
N VAL A 170 6.87 -21.65 -9.56
CA VAL A 170 5.43 -21.73 -9.39
C VAL A 170 4.77 -20.70 -10.31
N PRO A 171 4.02 -21.12 -11.35
CA PRO A 171 3.46 -20.20 -12.34
C PRO A 171 2.30 -19.38 -11.77
N ALA A 172 1.65 -19.86 -10.70
CA ALA A 172 0.47 -19.25 -10.11
C ALA A 172 0.37 -19.51 -8.61
N CYS A 173 -0.23 -18.59 -7.86
CA CYS A 173 -0.42 -18.72 -6.41
C CYS A 173 -1.09 -20.07 -6.04
N PRO A 174 -0.55 -20.85 -5.08
CA PRO A 174 -1.08 -22.17 -4.72
C PRO A 174 -2.43 -22.13 -4.00
N ARG A 175 -2.86 -20.95 -3.53
CA ARG A 175 -4.15 -20.76 -2.85
C ARG A 175 -5.28 -20.41 -3.83
N CYS A 176 -5.00 -19.66 -4.89
CA CYS A 176 -6.04 -19.21 -5.83
C CYS A 176 -6.84 -20.38 -6.45
N PRO A 177 -6.21 -21.46 -6.98
CA PRO A 177 -6.94 -22.61 -7.52
C PRO A 177 -7.85 -23.28 -6.49
N ARG A 178 -7.42 -23.34 -5.22
CA ARG A 178 -8.23 -23.89 -4.12
C ARG A 178 -9.46 -23.02 -3.85
N ILE A 179 -9.30 -21.69 -3.85
CA ILE A 179 -10.42 -20.75 -3.67
C ILE A 179 -11.43 -20.90 -4.82
N VAL A 180 -10.96 -20.93 -6.07
CA VAL A 180 -11.82 -21.11 -7.25
C VAL A 180 -12.57 -22.45 -7.17
N ALA A 181 -11.89 -23.53 -6.81
CA ALA A 181 -12.52 -24.84 -6.66
C ALA A 181 -13.60 -24.85 -5.55
N MET A 182 -13.37 -24.15 -4.43
CA MET A 182 -14.36 -24.01 -3.35
C MET A 182 -15.57 -23.18 -3.79
N PHE A 183 -15.35 -22.08 -4.52
CA PHE A 183 -16.41 -21.25 -5.07
C PHE A 183 -17.30 -22.05 -6.04
N ASN A 184 -16.69 -22.78 -6.99
CA ASN A 184 -17.42 -23.60 -7.96
C ASN A 184 -18.25 -24.71 -7.29
N ARG A 185 -17.75 -25.30 -6.20
CA ARG A 185 -18.53 -26.29 -5.41
C ARG A 185 -19.77 -25.67 -4.78
N THR A 186 -19.65 -24.44 -4.28
CA THR A 186 -20.76 -23.72 -3.64
C THR A 186 -21.83 -23.36 -4.67
N ASN A 187 -21.45 -22.86 -5.85
CA ASN A 187 -22.39 -22.56 -6.93
C ASN A 187 -23.12 -23.82 -7.43
N ASN A 188 -22.39 -24.93 -7.64
CA ASN A 188 -23.00 -26.19 -8.07
C ASN A 188 -23.98 -26.77 -7.03
N GLN A 189 -23.85 -26.41 -5.74
CA GLN A 189 -24.81 -26.79 -4.71
C GLN A 189 -26.05 -25.89 -4.73
N ASN A 190 -25.89 -24.59 -4.97
CA ASN A 190 -27.00 -23.64 -5.10
C ASN A 190 -27.83 -23.92 -6.36
N ASP A 191 -27.19 -24.19 -7.51
CA ASP A 191 -27.89 -24.55 -8.77
C ASP A 191 -28.72 -25.84 -8.62
N ARG A 192 -28.25 -26.78 -7.77
CA ARG A 192 -28.99 -28.01 -7.43
C ARG A 192 -30.12 -27.78 -6.43
N GLN A 193 -30.08 -26.72 -5.63
CA GLN A 193 -31.15 -26.37 -4.71
C GLN A 193 -32.25 -25.57 -5.43
N ASP A 194 -31.89 -24.64 -6.32
CA ASP A 194 -32.85 -23.85 -7.10
C ASP A 194 -33.64 -24.70 -8.12
N SER A 195 -33.05 -25.78 -8.62
CA SER A 195 -33.74 -26.74 -9.50
C SER A 195 -34.70 -27.68 -8.77
N VAL A 196 -34.60 -27.81 -7.44
CA VAL A 196 -35.52 -28.62 -6.62
C VAL A 196 -36.73 -27.81 -6.14
N VAL A 197 -36.61 -26.48 -6.04
CA VAL A 197 -37.70 -25.60 -5.59
C VAL A 197 -38.72 -25.29 -6.70
N GLN A 198 -38.37 -25.55 -7.96
CA GLN A 198 -39.29 -25.42 -9.11
C GLN A 198 -39.98 -26.74 -9.52
N SER A 199 -39.89 -27.79 -8.69
CA SER A 199 -40.52 -29.10 -8.91
C SER A 199 -41.81 -29.27 -8.12
#